data_AF-A0A419SKX2-F1
#
_entry.id   AF-A0A419SKX2-F1
#
_cell.length_a   1.000
_cell.length_b   1.000
_cell.length_c   1.000
_cell.angle_alpha   90.00
_cell.angle_beta   90.00
_cell.angle_gamma   90.00
#
_symmetry.space_group_name_H-M   'P 1'
#
loop_
_entity.id
_entity.type
_entity.pdbx_description
1 polymer ?
#
loop_
_entity_poly.entity_id
_entity_poly.type
_entity_poly.pdbx_seq_one_letter_code
_entity_poly.pdbx_strand_id
1 'polypeptide(L)'
;MKFVIYTPKNILLEKVIQVIEKEVIYASYQATIKGVNFTILSNIRLGIIRTESGFVRLNLGGRYDRTSLSNFNTVKIQVMDALTRNRIPYMERNEFSEVRRREVV
;
A
#
# COMPACT_ATOMS: atom_id res chain seq x y z
N MET A 1 5.32 -11.38 7.01
CA MET A 1 4.10 -11.36 6.17
C MET A 1 4.19 -10.28 5.11
N LYS A 2 3.43 -10.41 4.01
CA LYS A 2 3.40 -9.41 2.93
C LYS A 2 1.99 -9.24 2.38
N PHE A 3 1.54 -8.00 2.22
CA PHE A 3 0.28 -7.64 1.58
C PHE A 3 0.57 -6.58 0.51
N VAL A 4 0.02 -6.77 -0.68
CA VAL A 4 0.30 -5.91 -1.83
C VAL A 4 -1.00 -5.58 -2.53
N ILE A 5 -1.23 -4.29 -2.73
CA ILE A 5 -2.34 -3.75 -3.51
C ILE A 5 -1.84 -2.76 -4.55
N TYR A 6 -2.66 -2.54 -5.56
CA TYR A 6 -2.39 -1.66 -6.69
C TYR A 6 -3.52 -0.67 -6.87
N THR A 7 -3.21 0.61 -7.04
CA THR A 7 -4.19 1.60 -7.51
C THR A 7 -3.99 1.85 -9.02
N PRO A 8 -5.09 2.09 -9.77
CA PRO A 8 -5.05 2.38 -11.21
C PRO A 8 -4.11 3.52 -11.61
N LYS A 9 -3.63 3.50 -12.86
CA LYS A 9 -2.62 4.43 -13.40
C LYS A 9 -3.04 5.92 -13.33
N ASN A 10 -4.35 6.18 -13.44
CA ASN A 10 -4.92 7.53 -13.39
C ASN A 10 -4.98 8.10 -11.96
N ILE A 11 -4.71 7.30 -10.93
CA ILE A 11 -4.60 7.78 -9.54
C ILE A 11 -3.20 8.36 -9.32
N LEU A 12 -3.15 9.63 -8.93
CA LEU A 12 -1.92 10.31 -8.56
C LEU A 12 -1.25 9.65 -7.35
N LEU A 13 0.07 9.49 -7.41
CA LEU A 13 0.86 8.90 -6.33
C LEU A 13 0.75 9.74 -5.05
N GLU A 14 0.78 11.06 -5.21
CA GLU A 14 0.72 12.07 -4.17
C GLU A 14 -0.60 11.98 -3.40
N LYS A 15 -1.72 11.74 -4.10
CA LYS A 15 -3.02 11.55 -3.47
C LYS A 15 -3.03 10.32 -2.55
N VAL A 16 -2.41 9.22 -3.00
CA VAL A 16 -2.29 8.01 -2.18
C VAL A 16 -1.43 8.28 -0.95
N ILE A 17 -0.29 8.94 -1.12
CA ILE A 17 0.62 9.29 -0.02
C ILE A 17 -0.11 10.16 1.01
N GLN A 18 -0.79 11.22 0.58
CA GLN A 18 -1.53 12.14 1.47
C GLN A 18 -2.62 11.42 2.28
N VAL A 19 -3.36 10.49 1.67
CA VAL A 19 -4.37 9.71 2.38
C VAL A 19 -3.75 8.82 3.44
N ILE A 20 -2.66 8.12 3.11
CA ILE A 20 -1.95 7.27 4.08
C ILE A 20 -1.34 8.10 5.20
N GLU A 21 -0.73 9.23 4.88
CA GLU A 21 -0.14 10.15 5.86
C GLU A 21 -1.19 10.73 6.82
N LYS A 22 -2.40 11.01 6.33
CA LYS A 22 -3.46 11.58 7.16
C LYS A 22 -4.18 10.54 8.04
N GLU A 23 -4.33 9.31 7.56
CA GLU A 23 -5.26 8.34 8.16
C GLU A 23 -4.62 7.09 8.74
N VAL A 24 -3.36 6.80 8.43
CA VAL A 24 -2.66 5.62 8.95
C VAL A 24 -1.64 6.08 9.98
N ILE A 25 -1.63 5.44 11.14
CA ILE A 25 -0.66 5.78 12.19
C ILE A 25 0.73 5.31 11.74
N TYR A 26 1.72 6.20 11.73
CA TYR A 26 3.12 5.87 11.45
C TYR A 26 4.07 6.53 12.43
N ALA A 27 5.27 5.98 12.56
CA ALA A 27 6.35 6.54 13.39
C ALA A 27 7.24 7.49 12.58
N SER A 28 7.51 7.15 11.33
CA SER A 28 8.29 7.99 10.41
C SER A 28 8.03 7.59 8.95
N TYR A 29 8.42 8.46 8.01
CA TYR A 29 8.49 8.11 6.59
C TYR A 29 9.81 8.57 5.96
N GLN A 30 10.19 7.91 4.87
CA GLN A 30 11.36 8.23 4.07
C GLN A 30 10.94 8.35 2.59
N ALA A 31 11.19 9.51 2.01
CA ALA A 31 11.01 9.71 0.57
C ALA A 31 12.10 9.00 -0.23
N THR A 32 11.73 8.51 -1.41
CA THR A 32 12.59 7.87 -2.39
C THR A 32 12.27 8.42 -3.78
N ILE A 33 13.14 8.19 -4.75
CA ILE A 33 12.91 8.64 -6.13
C ILE A 33 11.60 8.09 -6.72
N LYS A 34 11.15 6.91 -6.27
CA LYS A 34 9.96 6.22 -6.81
C LYS A 34 8.70 6.37 -5.94
N GLY A 35 8.79 7.03 -4.79
CA GLY A 35 7.67 7.14 -3.83
C GLY A 35 8.12 7.25 -2.38
N VAL A 36 7.39 6.68 -1.43
CA VAL A 36 7.62 6.86 0.02
C VAL A 36 7.55 5.52 0.76
N ASN A 37 8.44 5.34 1.74
CA ASN A 37 8.37 4.25 2.70
C ASN A 37 7.94 4.78 4.07
N PHE A 38 6.83 4.29 4.59
CA PHE A 38 6.37 4.54 5.96
C PHE A 38 6.87 3.42 6.88
N THR A 39 7.42 3.79 8.02
CA THR A 39 7.66 2.88 9.14
C THR A 39 6.47 3.00 10.08
N ILE A 40 5.69 1.92 10.17
CA ILE A 40 4.47 1.85 10.96
C ILE A 40 4.74 0.90 12.11
N LEU A 41 4.69 1.39 13.35
CA LEU A 41 5.13 0.60 14.51
C LEU A 41 6.60 0.10 14.32
N SER A 42 7.20 -0.53 15.33
CA SER A 42 8.63 -0.88 15.27
C SER A 42 8.97 -1.97 14.25
N ASN A 43 7.97 -2.66 13.69
CA ASN A 43 8.13 -3.92 12.96
C ASN A 43 7.34 -4.00 11.65
N ILE A 44 6.59 -2.96 11.26
CA ILE A 44 5.80 -2.94 10.02
C ILE A 44 6.28 -1.80 9.12
N ARG A 45 6.35 -2.07 7.82
CA ARG A 45 6.74 -1.10 6.79
C ARG A 45 5.70 -1.09 5.69
N LEU A 46 5.34 0.10 5.23
CA LEU A 46 4.45 0.31 4.10
C LEU A 46 5.20 1.12 3.04
N GLY A 47 5.55 0.46 1.93
CA GLY A 47 6.11 1.14 0.76
C GLY A 47 5.02 1.52 -0.23
N ILE A 48 4.97 2.78 -0.66
CA ILE A 48 4.08 3.30 -1.69
C ILE A 48 4.96 3.78 -2.84
N ILE A 49 4.87 3.10 -3.98
CA ILE A 49 5.75 3.38 -5.13
C ILE A 49 4.94 3.48 -6.42
N ARG A 50 5.40 4.31 -7.36
CA ARG A 50 4.93 4.23 -8.74
C ARG A 50 5.70 3.15 -9.50
N THR A 51 4.94 2.25 -10.14
CA THR A 51 5.49 1.19 -10.99
C THR A 51 5.82 1.73 -12.38
N GLU A 52 6.67 1.01 -13.12
CA GLU A 52 7.00 1.34 -14.52
C GLU A 52 5.76 1.38 -15.43
N SER A 53 4.75 0.58 -15.10
CA SER A 53 3.46 0.61 -15.79
C SER A 53 2.50 1.71 -15.35
N GLY A 54 2.92 2.64 -14.49
CA GLY A 54 2.12 3.79 -14.06
C GLY A 54 1.16 3.53 -12.89
N PHE A 55 0.92 2.27 -12.51
CA PHE A 55 0.14 1.94 -11.31
C PHE A 55 0.89 2.36 -10.05
N VAL A 56 0.16 2.75 -9.00
CA VAL A 56 0.73 2.90 -7.66
C VAL A 56 0.64 1.56 -6.95
N ARG A 57 1.75 1.08 -6.42
CA ARG A 57 1.82 -0.17 -5.66
C ARG A 57 2.06 0.16 -4.20
N LEU A 58 1.21 -0.37 -3.33
CA LEU A 58 1.39 -0.34 -1.89
C LEU A 58 1.83 -1.73 -1.43
N ASN A 59 2.88 -1.78 -0.61
CA ASN A 59 3.48 -3.01 -0.13
C ASN A 59 3.66 -2.93 1.38
N LEU A 60 2.78 -3.62 2.10
CA LEU A 60 2.86 -3.77 3.55
C LEU A 60 3.67 -5.02 3.88
N GLY A 61 4.71 -4.86 4.70
CA GLY A 61 5.57 -5.94 5.15
C GLY A 61 5.82 -5.88 6.65
N GLY A 62 5.91 -7.04 7.30
CA GLY A 62 6.22 -7.14 8.73
C GLY A 62 6.88 -8.46 9.11
N ARG A 63 7.52 -8.48 10.29
CA ARG A 63 8.15 -9.68 10.87
C ARG A 63 7.11 -10.73 11.29
N TYR A 64 7.54 -11.97 11.45
CA TYR A 64 6.71 -13.10 11.89
C TYR A 64 6.90 -13.36 13.39
N ASP A 65 6.14 -12.66 14.20
CA ASP A 65 5.83 -13.08 15.57
C ASP A 65 4.34 -12.80 15.85
N ARG A 66 3.77 -13.38 16.92
CA ARG A 66 2.32 -13.29 17.21
C ARG A 66 1.84 -11.84 17.37
N THR A 67 2.63 -10.99 18.04
CA THR A 67 2.33 -9.57 18.20
C THR A 67 2.37 -8.83 16.86
N SER A 68 3.34 -9.17 16.01
CA SER A 68 3.48 -8.65 14.65
C SER A 68 2.31 -9.01 13.76
N LEU A 69 1.70 -10.18 13.92
CA LEU A 69 0.53 -10.61 13.15
C LEU A 69 -0.70 -9.73 13.44
N SER A 70 -1.00 -9.50 14.72
CA SER A 70 -2.12 -8.64 15.11
C SER A 70 -1.91 -7.21 14.59
N ASN A 71 -0.72 -6.66 14.82
CA ASN A 71 -0.37 -5.32 14.33
C ASN A 71 -0.44 -5.24 12.80
N PHE A 72 0.03 -6.27 12.09
CA PHE A 72 0.00 -6.33 10.63
C PHE A 72 -1.45 -6.28 10.11
N ASN A 73 -2.35 -7.05 10.72
CA ASN A 73 -3.77 -7.04 10.34
C ASN A 73 -4.43 -5.70 10.64
N THR A 74 -4.13 -5.09 11.79
CA THR A 74 -4.63 -3.74 12.12
C THR A 74 -4.20 -2.72 11.08
N VAL A 75 -2.91 -2.70 10.71
CA VAL A 75 -2.39 -1.76 9.71
C VAL A 75 -2.96 -2.05 8.32
N LYS A 76 -3.08 -3.32 7.95
CA LYS A 76 -3.74 -3.73 6.69
C LYS A 76 -5.14 -3.14 6.59
N ILE A 77 -5.95 -3.31 7.64
CA ILE A 77 -7.34 -2.81 7.69
C ILE A 77 -7.34 -1.28 7.61
N GLN A 78 -6.52 -0.59 8.39
CA GLN A 78 -6.42 0.87 8.33
C GLN A 78 -6.08 1.40 6.93
N VAL A 79 -5.13 0.76 6.23
CA VAL A 79 -4.77 1.14 4.85
C VAL A 79 -5.97 0.93 3.92
N MET A 80 -6.63 -0.22 3.98
CA MET A 80 -7.79 -0.51 3.11
C MET A 80 -8.97 0.42 3.37
N ASP A 81 -9.25 0.71 4.64
CA ASP A 81 -10.30 1.64 5.05
C ASP A 81 -10.00 3.06 4.61
N ALA A 82 -8.75 3.53 4.77
CA ALA A 82 -8.34 4.85 4.33
C ALA A 82 -8.52 5.03 2.82
N LEU A 83 -8.11 4.05 2.02
CA LEU A 83 -8.32 4.08 0.57
C LEU A 83 -9.81 4.07 0.21
N THR A 84 -10.60 3.23 0.88
CA THR A 84 -12.05 3.10 0.64
C THR A 84 -12.79 4.40 0.97
N ARG A 85 -12.54 4.99 2.15
CA ARG A 85 -13.16 6.26 2.58
C ARG A 85 -12.83 7.41 1.63
N ASN A 86 -11.62 7.42 1.06
CA ASN A 86 -11.17 8.44 0.11
C ASN A 86 -11.48 8.12 -1.35
N ARG A 87 -12.29 7.08 -1.61
CA ARG A 87 -12.69 6.63 -2.95
C ARG A 87 -11.50 6.39 -3.86
N ILE A 88 -10.43 5.81 -3.31
CA ILE A 88 -9.25 5.39 -4.08
C ILE A 88 -9.44 3.92 -4.43
N PRO A 89 -9.72 3.59 -5.71
CA PRO A 89 -9.84 2.20 -6.11
C PRO A 89 -8.50 1.49 -5.95
N TYR A 90 -8.56 0.26 -5.45
CA TYR A 90 -7.41 -0.63 -5.35
C TYR A 90 -7.79 -2.04 -5.73
N MET A 91 -6.79 -2.83 -6.12
CA MET A 91 -6.91 -4.25 -6.42
C MET A 91 -5.84 -5.00 -5.63
N GLU A 92 -6.19 -6.17 -5.10
CA GLU A 92 -5.19 -7.06 -4.52
C GLU A 92 -4.27 -7.63 -5.60
N ARG A 93 -3.06 -8.05 -5.21
CA ARG A 93 -2.05 -8.55 -6.16
C ARG A 93 -2.56 -9.66 -7.10
N ASN A 94 -3.41 -10.54 -6.60
CA ASN A 94 -3.95 -11.64 -7.40
C ASN A 94 -4.90 -11.11 -8.47
N GLU A 95 -5.84 -10.24 -8.08
CA GLU A 95 -6.77 -9.55 -8.99
C GLU A 95 -6.03 -8.73 -10.04
N PHE A 96 -5.01 -7.96 -9.62
CA PHE A 96 -4.17 -7.18 -10.52
C PHE A 96 -3.46 -8.07 -11.56
N SER A 97 -2.99 -9.24 -11.14
CA SER A 97 -2.32 -10.19 -12.04
C SER A 97 -3.27 -10.75 -13.09
N GLU A 98 -4.53 -10.99 -12.74
CA GLU A 98 -5.56 -11.43 -13.67
C GLU A 98 -5.94 -10.33 -14.68
N VAL A 99 -6.11 -9.09 -14.23
CA VAL A 99 -6.36 -7.94 -15.11
C VAL A 99 -5.22 -7.77 -16.11
N ARG A 100 -3.97 -7.81 -15.63
CA ARG A 100 -2.77 -7.73 -16.47
C ARG A 100 -2.70 -8.84 -17.52
N ARG A 101 -3.12 -10.08 -17.19
CA ARG A 101 -3.15 -11.17 -18.17
C ARG A 101 -4.17 -10.92 -19.27
N ARG A 102 -5.32 -10.32 -18.94
CA ARG A 102 -6.37 -10.01 -19.93
C ARG A 102 -6.01 -8.83 -20.84
N GLU A 103 -5.20 -7.88 -20.38
CA GLU A 103 -4.74 -6.74 -21.20
C GLU A 103 -3.67 -7.12 -22.24
N VAL A 104 -3.04 -8.31 -22.12
CA VAL A 104 -1.94 -8.76 -22.99
C VAL A 104 -2.42 -9.71 -24.09
N VAL A 105 -3.70 -10.08 -24.09
CA VAL A 105 -4.37 -10.87 -25.14
C VAL A 105 -5.14 -9.93 -26.06
#